data_AF-X6LPW3-F1
#
_entry.id   AF-X6LPW3-F1
#
_cell.length_a   1.000
_cell.length_b   1.000
_cell.length_c   1.000
_cell.angle_alpha   90.00
_cell.angle_beta   90.00
_cell.angle_gamma   90.00
#
_symmetry.space_group_name_H-M   'P 1'
#
loop_
_entity.id
_entity.type
_entity.pdbx_description
1 polymer ?
#
loop_
_entity_poly.entity_id
_entity_poly.type
_entity_poly.pdbx_seq_one_letter_code
_entity_poly.pdbx_strand_id
1 'polypeptide(L)'
;MENLSFEQVDYILFEVRSNDRSDLCLYAKHIAPLWHQLNERVKTETTNDNTIEECVLPAYQSPLTDDLKTQLDLFVQKTPLAIVKTILNKWREVARKEGQKQEIEKQLFADWLDNVYFYDNEMVEFPKALQWKYCSTAYAYVFEIVHKKTNIN
;
A
#
# COMPACT_ATOMS: atom_id res chain seq x y z
N MET A 1 -28.66 16.25 -9.41
CA MET A 1 -27.63 15.35 -9.95
C MET A 1 -27.10 16.02 -11.19
N GLU A 2 -25.86 16.49 -11.15
CA GLU A 2 -25.18 16.99 -12.34
C GLU A 2 -24.97 15.82 -13.30
N ASN A 3 -25.33 16.01 -14.57
CA ASN A 3 -25.04 15.05 -15.62
C ASN A 3 -23.51 15.00 -15.78
N LEU A 4 -22.89 13.92 -15.31
CA LEU A 4 -21.52 13.60 -15.66
C LEU A 4 -21.49 13.28 -17.16
N SER A 5 -21.10 14.26 -17.98
CA SER A 5 -20.77 14.03 -19.39
C SER A 5 -19.29 13.71 -19.48
N PHE A 6 -18.97 12.48 -19.86
CA PHE A 6 -17.60 12.08 -20.15
C PHE A 6 -17.29 12.45 -21.61
N GLU A 7 -16.18 13.15 -21.81
CA GLU A 7 -15.71 13.48 -23.16
C GLU A 7 -15.01 12.26 -23.77
N GLN A 8 -14.94 12.19 -25.10
CA GLN A 8 -14.36 11.06 -25.81
C GLN A 8 -12.88 10.80 -25.43
N VAL A 9 -12.18 11.83 -24.95
CA VAL A 9 -10.82 11.75 -24.42
C VAL A 9 -10.72 10.98 -23.10
N ASP A 10 -11.77 11.00 -22.27
CA ASP A 10 -11.80 10.30 -20.97
C ASP A 10 -11.87 8.78 -21.15
N TYR A 11 -12.33 8.31 -22.32
CA TYR A 11 -12.39 6.89 -22.67
C TYR A 11 -11.01 6.29 -22.95
N ILE A 12 -10.01 7.11 -23.29
CA ILE A 12 -8.63 6.65 -23.54
C ILE A 12 -8.02 6.02 -22.28
N LEU A 13 -8.43 6.48 -21.09
CA LEU A 13 -8.02 5.90 -19.80
C LEU A 13 -8.47 4.43 -19.62
N PHE A 14 -9.52 4.02 -20.34
CA PHE A 14 -10.07 2.67 -20.32
C PHE A 14 -9.67 1.82 -21.53
N GLU A 15 -8.91 2.40 -22.49
CA GLU A 15 -8.45 1.70 -23.68
C GLU A 15 -7.23 0.84 -23.36
N VAL A 16 -7.45 -0.36 -22.84
CA VAL A 16 -6.41 -1.38 -22.72
C VAL A 16 -6.08 -1.90 -24.12
N ARG A 17 -5.01 -1.39 -24.72
CA ARG A 17 -4.50 -1.88 -26.01
C ARG A 17 -3.85 -3.26 -25.82
N SER A 18 -4.59 -4.33 -26.10
CA SER A 18 -4.00 -5.66 -26.33
C SER A 18 -3.81 -5.87 -27.83
N ASN A 19 -2.58 -6.20 -28.23
CA ASN A 19 -2.25 -6.50 -29.63
C ASN A 19 -2.78 -7.86 -30.11
N ASP A 20 -3.41 -8.65 -29.25
CA ASP A 20 -3.98 -9.95 -29.61
C ASP A 20 -5.52 -9.97 -29.52
N ARG A 21 -6.10 -10.62 -30.53
CA ARG A 21 -7.51 -10.64 -30.87
C ARG A 21 -8.35 -11.47 -29.89
N SER A 22 -9.58 -10.98 -29.71
CA SER A 22 -10.85 -11.69 -29.43
C SER A 22 -11.29 -12.17 -28.04
N ASP A 23 -10.47 -12.17 -26.98
CA ASP A 23 -10.94 -12.76 -25.69
C ASP A 23 -11.03 -11.79 -24.50
N LEU A 24 -10.77 -10.50 -24.66
CA LEU A 24 -10.92 -9.50 -23.61
C LEU A 24 -12.29 -8.82 -23.65
N CYS A 25 -13.36 -9.59 -23.41
CA CYS A 25 -14.69 -9.02 -23.22
C CYS A 25 -14.90 -8.55 -21.76
N LEU A 26 -15.06 -7.24 -21.58
CA LEU A 26 -15.57 -6.67 -20.34
C LEU A 26 -17.09 -6.91 -20.26
N TYR A 27 -17.49 -7.91 -19.48
CA TYR A 27 -18.90 -8.17 -19.18
C TYR A 27 -19.38 -7.28 -18.04
N ALA A 28 -20.69 -7.05 -17.94
CA ALA A 28 -21.29 -6.28 -16.84
C ALA A 28 -20.87 -6.78 -15.44
N LYS A 29 -20.66 -8.10 -15.29
CA LYS A 29 -20.13 -8.71 -14.05
C LYS A 29 -18.72 -8.25 -13.66
N HIS A 30 -17.94 -7.71 -14.60
CA HIS A 30 -16.60 -7.17 -14.37
C HIS A 30 -16.62 -5.69 -13.98
N ILE A 31 -17.73 -4.98 -14.17
CA ILE A 31 -17.83 -3.53 -13.89
C ILE A 31 -17.60 -3.23 -12.41
N ALA A 32 -18.25 -3.97 -11.50
CA ALA A 32 -18.10 -3.72 -10.06
C ALA A 32 -16.67 -3.99 -9.55
N PRO A 33 -16.01 -5.13 -9.89
CA PRO A 33 -14.61 -5.36 -9.57
C PRO A 33 -13.67 -4.30 -10.18
N LEU A 34 -13.89 -3.90 -11.43
CA LEU A 34 -13.07 -2.88 -12.09
C LEU A 34 -13.27 -1.50 -11.47
N TRP A 35 -14.51 -1.12 -11.17
CA TRP A 35 -14.81 0.12 -10.48
C TRP A 35 -14.15 0.16 -9.11
N HIS A 36 -14.17 -0.95 -8.37
CA HIS A 36 -13.46 -1.05 -7.10
C HIS A 36 -11.94 -0.88 -7.29
N GLN A 37 -11.34 -1.57 -8.27
CA GLN A 37 -9.91 -1.44 -8.57
C GLN A 37 -9.51 -0.03 -9.01
N LEU A 38 -10.33 0.60 -9.86
CA LEU A 38 -10.13 1.97 -10.33
C LEU A 38 -10.29 2.98 -9.21
N ASN A 39 -11.34 2.84 -8.38
CA ASN A 39 -11.56 3.69 -7.23
C ASN A 39 -10.42 3.57 -6.22
N GLU A 40 -9.92 2.35 -5.96
CA GLU A 40 -8.74 2.17 -5.12
C GLU A 40 -7.49 2.76 -5.77
N ARG A 41 -7.31 2.63 -7.09
CA ARG A 41 -6.21 3.24 -7.85
C ARG A 41 -6.23 4.76 -7.80
N VAL A 42 -7.36 5.38 -8.12
CA VAL A 42 -7.54 6.84 -8.08
C VAL A 42 -7.34 7.34 -6.66
N LYS A 43 -7.84 6.62 -5.65
CA LYS A 43 -7.54 6.95 -4.25
C LYS A 43 -6.05 6.82 -3.96
N THR A 44 -5.34 5.79 -4.45
CA THR A 44 -3.88 5.71 -4.26
C THR A 44 -3.11 6.79 -5.02
N GLU A 45 -3.55 7.21 -6.21
CA GLU A 45 -2.87 8.24 -7.01
C GLU A 45 -3.15 9.66 -6.50
N THR A 46 -4.28 9.88 -5.83
CA THR A 46 -4.68 11.19 -5.27
C THR A 46 -4.44 11.34 -3.77
N THR A 47 -4.16 10.24 -3.05
CA THR A 47 -3.72 10.32 -1.64
C THR A 47 -2.23 10.62 -1.58
N ASN A 48 -1.85 11.42 -0.59
CA ASN A 48 -0.46 11.66 -0.30
C ASN A 48 0.21 10.34 0.07
N ASP A 49 1.05 9.83 -0.84
CA ASP A 49 1.64 8.50 -0.68
C ASP A 49 2.56 8.39 0.55
N ASN A 50 2.96 9.53 1.11
CA ASN A 50 3.92 9.62 2.19
C ASN A 50 3.36 9.22 3.56
N THR A 51 2.03 9.19 3.76
CA THR A 51 1.43 8.83 5.03
C THR A 51 0.21 7.92 4.88
N ILE A 52 -0.12 7.25 5.99
CA ILE A 52 -1.35 6.45 6.14
C ILE A 52 -2.12 6.85 7.40
N GLU A 53 -1.87 8.05 7.93
CA GLU A 53 -2.46 8.53 9.19
C GLU A 53 -3.98 8.51 9.14
N GLU A 54 -4.58 8.93 8.02
CA GLU A 54 -6.03 8.91 7.80
C GLU A 54 -6.60 7.49 7.72
N CYS A 55 -5.76 6.48 7.46
CA CYS A 55 -6.19 5.09 7.36
C CYS A 55 -6.25 4.41 8.72
N VAL A 56 -5.63 4.96 9.77
CA VAL A 56 -5.47 4.28 11.07
C VAL A 56 -5.97 5.11 12.24
N LEU A 57 -6.34 4.46 13.34
CA LEU A 57 -6.66 5.13 14.60
C LEU A 57 -5.43 5.89 15.16
N PRO A 58 -5.63 6.96 15.97
CA PRO A 58 -4.54 7.69 16.61
C PRO A 58 -3.61 6.81 17.47
N ALA A 59 -4.14 5.72 18.04
CA ALA A 59 -3.34 4.75 18.81
C ALA A 59 -2.24 4.07 17.96
N TYR A 60 -2.39 4.04 16.63
CA TYR A 60 -1.49 3.41 15.66
C TYR A 60 -0.46 4.38 15.05
N GLN A 61 -0.33 5.56 15.65
CA GLN A 61 0.55 6.65 15.22
C GLN A 61 1.62 6.98 16.28
N SER A 62 1.95 6.04 17.17
CA SER A 62 2.97 6.25 18.20
C SER A 62 4.34 6.50 17.57
N PRO A 63 5.17 7.36 18.17
CA PRO A 63 6.52 7.64 17.65
C PRO A 63 7.40 6.39 17.69
N LEU A 64 8.26 6.24 16.70
CA LEU A 64 9.21 5.12 16.62
C LEU A 64 10.28 5.23 17.70
N THR A 65 10.63 4.09 18.27
CA THR A 65 11.84 3.94 19.09
C THR A 65 13.08 3.91 18.19
N ASP A 66 14.24 4.25 18.74
CA ASP A 66 15.49 4.25 17.95
C ASP A 66 15.92 2.83 17.52
N ASP A 67 15.59 1.82 18.33
CA ASP A 67 15.78 0.41 17.95
C ASP A 67 14.94 0.05 16.71
N LEU A 68 13.66 0.46 16.69
CA LEU A 68 12.79 0.17 15.55
C LEU A 68 13.22 0.93 14.29
N LYS A 69 13.69 2.18 14.41
CA LYS A 69 14.29 2.91 13.29
C LYS A 69 15.49 2.14 12.70
N THR A 70 16.38 1.65 13.57
CA THR A 70 17.55 0.86 13.15
C THR A 70 17.13 -0.41 12.38
N GLN A 71 16.09 -1.10 12.85
CA GLN A 71 15.56 -2.27 12.15
C GLN A 71 14.95 -1.90 10.79
N LEU A 72 14.20 -0.80 10.70
CA LEU A 72 13.62 -0.32 9.44
C LEU A 72 14.70 0.15 8.44
N ASP A 73 15.79 0.77 8.92
CA ASP A 73 16.94 1.12 8.10
C ASP A 73 17.60 -0.13 7.49
N LEU A 74 17.84 -1.15 8.32
CA LEU A 74 18.41 -2.43 7.87
C LEU A 74 17.50 -3.11 6.84
N PHE A 75 16.19 -3.13 7.09
CA PHE A 75 15.18 -3.63 6.17
C PHE A 75 15.32 -2.97 4.79
N VAL A 76 15.31 -1.64 4.72
CA VAL A 76 15.38 -0.89 3.45
C VAL A 76 16.75 -0.98 2.78
N GLN A 77 17.82 -1.23 3.55
CA GLN A 77 19.17 -1.40 3.00
C GLN A 77 19.38 -2.77 2.37
N LYS A 78 18.89 -3.83 3.01
CA LYS A 78 19.16 -5.21 2.60
C LYS A 78 18.10 -5.81 1.67
N THR A 79 16.90 -5.24 1.65
CA THR A 79 15.80 -5.74 0.82
C THR A 79 15.83 -5.06 -0.55
N PRO A 80 15.68 -5.80 -1.67
CA PRO A 80 15.54 -5.21 -2.99
C PRO A 80 14.44 -4.13 -3.03
N LEU A 81 14.75 -2.98 -3.63
CA LEU A 81 13.85 -1.81 -3.64
C LEU A 81 12.44 -2.13 -4.18
N ALA A 82 12.35 -3.00 -5.18
CA ALA A 82 11.07 -3.44 -5.74
C ALA A 82 10.21 -4.16 -4.69
N ILE A 83 10.82 -5.00 -3.85
CA ILE A 83 10.12 -5.71 -2.76
C ILE A 83 9.68 -4.72 -1.68
N VAL A 84 10.54 -3.78 -1.28
CA VAL A 84 10.18 -2.73 -0.30
C VAL A 84 8.97 -1.92 -0.78
N LYS A 85 8.93 -1.53 -2.06
CA LYS A 85 7.78 -0.82 -2.65
C LYS A 85 6.51 -1.67 -2.61
N THR A 86 6.61 -2.95 -2.93
CA THR A 86 5.47 -3.89 -2.82
C THR A 86 4.99 -3.99 -1.38
N ILE A 87 5.90 -4.09 -0.40
CA ILE A 87 5.58 -4.11 1.03
C ILE A 87 4.85 -2.84 1.43
N LEU A 88 5.32 -1.65 1.05
CA LEU A 88 4.63 -0.38 1.33
C LEU A 88 3.20 -0.37 0.75
N ASN A 89 3.00 -0.85 -0.48
CA ASN A 89 1.67 -0.90 -1.07
C ASN A 89 0.73 -1.81 -0.29
N LYS A 90 1.20 -2.99 0.13
CA LYS A 90 0.41 -3.94 0.93
C LYS A 90 0.19 -3.46 2.36
N TRP A 91 1.17 -2.79 2.95
CA TRP A 91 1.04 -2.14 4.24
C TRP A 91 -0.11 -1.14 4.23
N ARG A 92 -0.19 -0.28 3.21
CA ARG A 92 -1.30 0.66 3.07
C ARG A 92 -2.65 -0.05 2.90
N GLU A 93 -2.71 -1.11 2.10
CA GLU A 93 -3.92 -1.91 1.91
C GLU A 93 -4.44 -2.49 3.24
N VAL A 94 -3.53 -3.07 4.05
CA VAL A 94 -3.83 -3.58 5.39
C VAL A 94 -4.31 -2.46 6.30
N ALA A 95 -3.60 -1.32 6.32
CA ALA A 95 -4.00 -0.16 7.12
C ALA A 95 -5.41 0.34 6.77
N ARG A 96 -5.76 0.41 5.48
CA ARG A 96 -7.12 0.81 5.04
C ARG A 96 -8.21 -0.16 5.48
N LYS A 97 -7.94 -1.47 5.46
CA LYS A 97 -8.91 -2.51 5.80
C LYS A 97 -9.11 -2.67 7.30
N GLU A 98 -8.01 -2.60 8.04
CA GLU A 98 -7.96 -3.04 9.44
C GLU A 98 -7.67 -1.88 10.41
N GLY A 99 -7.02 -0.81 9.95
CA GLY A 99 -6.49 0.26 10.81
C GLY A 99 -7.51 1.05 11.62
N GLN A 100 -8.80 0.93 11.32
CA GLN A 100 -9.91 1.55 12.07
C GLN A 100 -10.52 0.64 13.15
N LYS A 101 -10.07 -0.61 13.27
CA LYS A 101 -10.56 -1.58 14.26
C LYS A 101 -9.74 -1.45 15.55
N GLN A 102 -10.37 -1.35 16.71
CA GLN A 102 -9.66 -1.20 17.99
C GLN A 102 -9.05 -2.51 18.51
N GLU A 103 -9.57 -3.66 18.09
CA GLU A 103 -9.24 -4.97 18.68
C GLU A 103 -7.86 -5.53 18.27
N ILE A 104 -7.21 -4.92 17.28
CA ILE A 104 -5.97 -5.44 16.67
C ILE A 104 -4.68 -4.94 17.33
N GLU A 105 -4.76 -4.06 18.34
CA GLU A 105 -3.59 -3.42 18.96
C GLU A 105 -2.58 -4.42 19.55
N LYS A 106 -3.06 -5.59 20.01
CA LYS A 106 -2.21 -6.64 20.61
C LYS A 106 -1.54 -7.55 19.59
N GLN A 107 -1.91 -7.45 18.32
CA GLN A 107 -1.32 -8.26 17.25
C GLN A 107 -0.08 -7.59 16.67
N LEU A 108 0.82 -8.37 16.10
CA LEU A 108 1.94 -7.83 15.34
C LEU A 108 1.43 -7.41 13.98
N PHE A 109 1.88 -6.26 13.50
CA PHE A 109 1.58 -5.80 12.15
C PHE A 109 2.20 -6.73 11.11
N ALA A 110 3.39 -7.27 11.39
CA ALA A 110 4.09 -8.18 10.49
C ALA A 110 3.23 -9.40 10.10
N ASP A 111 2.45 -9.94 11.03
CA ASP A 111 1.58 -11.11 10.81
C ASP A 111 0.51 -10.87 9.73
N TRP A 112 0.15 -9.61 9.45
CA TRP A 112 -0.81 -9.25 8.42
C TRP A 112 -0.20 -9.20 7.01
N LEU A 113 1.12 -9.06 6.93
CA LEU A 113 1.88 -9.07 5.69
C LEU A 113 2.42 -10.46 5.38
N ASP A 114 2.90 -11.14 6.41
CA ASP A 114 3.48 -12.48 6.36
C ASP A 114 2.42 -13.52 5.98
N ASN A 115 2.78 -14.50 5.13
CA ASN A 115 1.92 -15.57 4.61
C ASN A 115 0.63 -15.18 3.84
N VAL A 116 0.22 -13.90 3.86
CA VAL A 116 -0.93 -13.40 3.09
C VAL A 116 -0.48 -12.78 1.77
N TYR A 117 0.64 -12.05 1.78
CA TYR A 117 1.09 -11.28 0.62
C TYR A 117 2.54 -11.56 0.21
N PHE A 118 3.36 -12.13 1.10
CA PHE A 118 4.79 -12.33 0.87
C PHE A 118 5.22 -13.72 1.35
N TYR A 119 6.27 -14.26 0.71
CA TYR A 119 6.95 -15.46 1.17
C TYR A 119 8.02 -15.12 2.23
N ASP A 120 8.42 -16.12 3.04
CA ASP A 120 9.41 -15.95 4.12
C ASP A 120 10.70 -15.24 3.67
N ASN A 121 11.17 -15.51 2.45
CA ASN A 121 12.39 -14.93 1.88
C ASN A 121 12.27 -13.43 1.55
N GLU A 122 11.06 -12.91 1.35
CA GLU A 122 10.80 -11.50 1.04
C GLU A 122 10.62 -10.65 2.32
N MET A 123 10.32 -11.31 3.45
CA MET A 123 10.08 -10.68 4.75
C MET A 123 11.23 -10.91 5.75
N VAL A 124 12.35 -11.52 5.34
CA VAL A 124 13.47 -11.89 6.24
C VAL A 124 13.98 -10.72 7.06
N GLU A 125 14.19 -9.57 6.41
CA GLU A 125 14.74 -8.37 7.05
C GLU A 125 13.62 -7.44 7.54
N PHE A 126 12.35 -7.78 7.32
CA PHE A 126 11.22 -7.00 7.83
C PHE A 126 11.14 -7.11 9.37
N PRO A 127 10.87 -6.02 10.11
CA PRO A 127 10.80 -6.08 11.57
C PRO A 127 9.60 -6.91 12.05
N LYS A 128 9.80 -8.20 12.32
CA LYS A 128 8.72 -9.12 12.75
C LYS A 128 8.06 -8.68 14.05
N ALA A 129 8.78 -7.96 14.91
CA ALA A 129 8.26 -7.42 16.16
C ALA A 129 7.47 -6.10 16.00
N LEU A 130 7.24 -5.63 14.77
CA LEU A 130 6.49 -4.40 14.52
C LEU A 130 5.05 -4.51 15.03
N GLN A 131 4.70 -3.65 15.98
CA GLN A 131 3.36 -3.57 16.57
C GLN A 131 2.48 -2.56 15.82
N TRP A 132 1.16 -2.76 15.86
CA TRP A 132 0.18 -1.83 15.29
C TRP A 132 0.31 -0.40 15.79
N LYS A 133 0.70 -0.20 17.05
CA LYS A 133 0.89 1.14 17.63
C LYS A 133 1.89 2.03 16.86
N TYR A 134 2.81 1.42 16.10
CA TYR A 134 3.84 2.11 15.29
C TYR A 134 3.51 2.12 13.79
N CYS A 135 2.35 1.59 13.37
CA CYS A 135 2.03 1.30 11.97
C CYS A 135 2.21 2.52 11.06
N SER A 136 1.59 3.66 11.40
CA SER A 136 1.64 4.86 10.55
C SER A 136 3.03 5.49 10.49
N THR A 137 3.66 5.65 11.65
CA THR A 137 4.96 6.31 11.75
C THR A 137 6.07 5.48 11.11
N ALA A 138 6.00 4.14 11.22
CA ALA A 138 6.93 3.23 10.57
C ALA A 138 6.77 3.25 9.04
N TYR A 139 5.53 3.28 8.55
CA TYR A 139 5.24 3.42 7.13
C TYR A 139 5.87 4.68 6.55
N ALA A 140 5.58 5.85 7.15
CA ALA A 140 6.08 7.13 6.69
C ALA A 140 7.62 7.17 6.71
N TYR A 141 8.24 6.61 7.75
CA TYR A 141 9.69 6.52 7.86
C TYR A 141 10.32 5.70 6.72
N VAL A 142 9.79 4.51 6.44
CA VAL A 142 10.26 3.67 5.33
C VAL A 142 10.04 4.36 3.98
N PHE A 143 8.88 4.98 3.79
CA PHE A 143 8.56 5.72 2.57
C PHE A 143 9.59 6.82 2.30
N GLU A 144 9.93 7.63 3.30
CA GLU A 144 10.93 8.69 3.19
C GLU A 144 12.32 8.16 2.78
N ILE A 145 12.76 7.04 3.36
CA ILE A 145 14.04 6.42 2.98
C ILE A 145 14.01 5.96 1.52
N VAL A 146 12.93 5.29 1.11
CA VAL A 146 12.72 4.80 -0.27
C VAL A 146 12.64 5.94 -1.27
N HIS A 147 11.94 7.02 -0.93
CA HIS A 147 11.78 8.20 -1.77
C HIS A 147 13.14 8.89 -1.99
N LYS A 148 13.91 9.09 -0.91
CA LYS A 148 15.29 9.61 -1.00
C LYS A 148 16.18 8.74 -1.88
N LYS A 149 16.14 7.41 -1.73
CA LYS A 149 16.92 6.48 -2.58
C LYS A 149 16.53 6.54 -4.05
N THR A 150 15.26 6.78 -4.36
CA THR A 150 14.77 6.80 -5.75
C THR A 150 15.12 8.10 -6.48
N ASN A 151 15.23 9.23 -5.77
CA ASN A 151 15.57 10.54 -6.34
C ASN A 151 17.08 10.83 -6.44
N ILE A 152 17.94 9.88 -6.05
CA ILE A 152 19.41 10.00 -6.09
C ILE A 152 20.02 9.23 -7.29
N ASN A 153 19.21 8.47 -8.04
CA ASN A 153 19.61 7.78 -9.28
C ASN A 153 19.11 8.52 -10.53
#